data_AF-A0A8S9NIH1-F1
#
_entry.id   AF-A0A8S9NIH1-F1
#
_cell.length_a   1.000
_cell.length_b   1.000
_cell.length_c   1.000
_cell.angle_alpha   90.00
_cell.angle_beta   90.00
_cell.angle_gamma   90.00
#
_symmetry.space_group_name_H-M   'P 1'
#
loop_
_entity.id
_entity.type
_entity.pdbx_description
1 polymer ?
#
loop_
_entity_poly.entity_id
_entity_poly.type
_entity_poly.pdbx_seq_one_letter_code
_entity_poly.pdbx_strand_id
1 'polypeptide(L)'
;MSQLFHLGERMDDQASIKADMDALASQLHEEKDNVLAKKKEIKALRLKVRNQDEAGMMAASENISLREQLERREEEICDLREWLNHHIDGWKPAVALEQYKMVKTSEAQLQRLPAPSFEEEPSVPGEIEAEKTLEPTADDPPAD
;
A
#
# COMPACT_ATOMS: atom_id res chain seq x y z
N MET A 1 20.91 53.29 76.87
CA MET A 1 20.52 52.95 75.49
C MET A 1 19.18 52.25 75.58
N SER A 2 18.15 52.91 75.07
CA SER A 2 16.83 52.95 75.70
C SER A 2 15.79 52.10 74.99
N GLN A 3 14.80 51.62 75.76
CA GLN A 3 13.66 50.76 75.38
C GLN A 3 12.91 51.18 74.10
N LEU A 4 12.96 52.46 73.74
CA LEU A 4 12.35 52.99 72.51
C LEU A 4 12.96 52.38 71.24
N PHE A 5 14.28 52.11 71.24
CA PHE A 5 14.98 51.51 70.11
C PHE A 5 14.50 50.07 69.85
N HIS A 6 14.38 49.27 70.91
CA HIS A 6 13.86 47.89 70.81
C HIS A 6 12.38 47.81 70.44
N LEU A 7 11.59 48.84 70.76
CA LEU A 7 10.20 48.91 70.33
C LEU A 7 10.09 49.18 68.84
N GLY A 8 10.92 50.10 68.30
CA GLY A 8 10.98 50.37 66.86
C GLY A 8 11.33 49.14 66.05
N GLU A 9 12.39 48.43 66.44
CA GLU A 9 12.85 47.19 65.78
C GLU A 9 11.74 46.12 65.74
N ARG A 10 11.01 45.92 66.86
CA ARG A 10 9.87 44.99 66.91
C ARG A 10 8.70 45.42 66.02
N MET A 11 8.46 46.73 65.87
CA MET A 11 7.40 47.24 65.00
C MET A 11 7.76 47.05 63.52
N ASP A 12 9.04 47.25 63.18
CA ASP A 12 9.56 47.03 61.82
C ASP A 12 9.53 45.54 61.45
N ASP A 13 9.95 44.64 62.34
CA ASP A 13 9.83 43.20 62.16
C ASP A 13 8.37 42.77 61.96
N GLN A 14 7.46 43.32 62.77
CA GLN A 14 6.04 43.02 62.65
C GLN A 14 5.44 43.53 61.32
N ALA A 15 5.90 44.69 60.84
CA ALA A 15 5.50 45.22 59.54
C ALA A 15 6.02 44.33 58.39
N SER A 16 7.27 43.86 58.47
CA SER A 16 7.85 42.91 57.51
C SER A 16 7.08 41.60 57.47
N ILE A 17 6.82 40.98 58.63
CA ILE A 17 6.06 39.72 58.71
C ILE A 17 4.66 39.87 58.09
N LYS A 18 4.00 41.00 58.31
CA LYS A 18 2.68 41.27 57.72
C LYS A 18 2.76 41.39 56.19
N ALA A 19 3.76 42.09 55.66
CA ALA A 19 3.96 42.20 54.22
C ALA A 19 4.20 40.82 53.57
N ASP A 20 4.98 39.95 54.22
CA ASP A 20 5.23 38.59 53.75
C ASP A 20 3.94 37.74 53.77
N MET A 21 3.10 37.89 54.80
CA MET A 21 1.80 37.21 54.85
C MET A 21 0.87 37.64 53.71
N ASP A 22 0.80 38.94 53.42
CA ASP A 22 -0.04 39.48 52.34
C ASP A 22 0.48 39.03 50.95
N ALA A 23 1.81 38.96 50.78
CA ALA A 23 2.44 38.44 49.57
C ALA A 23 2.15 36.95 49.37
N LEU A 24 2.29 36.13 50.42
CA LEU A 24 1.97 34.70 50.39
C LEU A 24 0.48 34.45 50.11
N ALA A 25 -0.42 35.25 50.67
CA ALA A 25 -1.84 35.15 50.39
C ALA A 25 -2.16 35.43 48.90
N SER A 26 -1.52 36.46 48.33
CA SER A 26 -1.66 36.80 46.90
C SER A 26 -1.14 35.67 46.00
N GLN A 27 0.05 35.14 46.30
CA GLN A 27 0.64 34.04 45.54
C GLN A 27 -0.21 32.76 45.62
N LEU A 28 -0.77 32.44 46.79
CA LEU A 28 -1.65 31.29 46.96
C LEU A 28 -2.92 31.40 46.10
N HIS A 29 -3.50 32.61 46.01
CA HIS A 29 -4.67 32.85 45.17
C HIS A 29 -4.34 32.70 43.68
N GLU A 30 -3.21 33.27 43.23
CA GLU A 30 -2.77 33.15 41.83
C GLU A 30 -2.47 31.70 41.44
N GLU A 31 -1.70 30.98 42.25
CA GLU A 31 -1.38 29.57 42.01
C GLU A 31 -2.63 28.69 42.00
N LYS A 32 -3.61 28.97 42.86
CA LYS A 32 -4.89 28.27 42.83
C LYS A 32 -5.61 28.45 41.51
N ASP A 33 -5.66 29.68 40.98
CA ASP A 33 -6.30 29.97 39.70
C ASP A 33 -5.54 29.33 38.53
N ASN A 34 -4.20 29.35 38.57
CA ASN A 34 -3.34 28.67 37.60
C ASN A 34 -3.58 27.15 37.61
N VAL A 35 -3.66 26.52 38.78
CA VAL A 35 -3.98 25.09 38.92
C VAL A 35 -5.37 24.78 38.36
N LEU A 36 -6.37 25.64 38.61
CA LEU A 36 -7.71 25.48 38.04
C LEU A 36 -7.71 25.59 36.51
N ALA A 37 -6.95 26.53 35.94
CA ALA A 37 -6.79 26.68 34.51
C ALA A 37 -6.14 25.44 33.88
N LYS A 38 -4.98 25.00 34.40
CA LYS A 38 -4.27 23.79 33.93
C LYS A 38 -5.12 22.54 34.07
N LYS A 39 -5.94 22.42 35.13
CA LYS A 39 -6.87 21.30 35.30
C LYS A 39 -7.93 21.24 34.19
N LYS A 40 -8.44 22.38 33.72
CA LYS A 40 -9.37 22.43 32.58
C LYS A 40 -8.67 22.03 31.28
N GLU A 41 -7.45 22.53 31.07
CA GLU A 41 -6.64 22.18 29.90
C GLU A 41 -6.34 20.68 29.83
N ILE A 42 -5.88 20.07 30.93
CA ILE A 42 -5.63 18.62 31.01
C ILE A 42 -6.89 17.82 30.67
N LYS A 43 -8.07 18.25 31.15
CA LYS A 43 -9.34 17.59 30.81
C LYS A 43 -9.63 17.67 29.30
N ALA A 44 -9.42 18.83 28.69
CA ALA A 44 -9.62 19.03 27.26
C ALA A 44 -8.65 18.18 26.42
N LEU A 45 -7.36 18.15 26.81
CA LEU A 45 -6.34 17.33 26.14
C LEU A 45 -6.65 15.83 26.27
N ARG A 46 -7.06 15.35 27.45
CA ARG A 46 -7.47 13.95 27.62
C ARG A 46 -8.65 13.54 26.73
N LEU A 47 -9.59 14.46 26.50
CA LEU A 47 -10.69 14.21 25.57
C LEU A 47 -10.18 14.12 24.12
N LYS A 48 -9.30 15.04 23.71
CA LYS A 48 -8.69 14.99 22.36
C LYS A 48 -7.93 13.69 22.11
N VAL A 49 -7.12 13.24 23.08
CA VAL A 49 -6.37 11.98 22.98
C VAL A 49 -7.31 10.80 22.77
N ARG A 50 -8.37 10.67 23.60
CA ARG A 50 -9.36 9.60 23.40
C ARG A 50 -10.02 9.63 22.02
N ASN A 51 -10.44 10.80 21.55
CA ASN A 51 -11.04 10.92 20.23
C ASN A 51 -10.06 10.52 19.11
N GLN A 52 -8.78 10.83 19.27
CA GLN A 52 -7.73 10.41 18.33
C GLN A 52 -7.48 8.90 18.39
N ASP A 53 -7.47 8.31 19.59
CA ASP A 53 -7.32 6.87 19.77
C ASP A 53 -8.48 6.13 19.10
N GLU A 54 -9.72 6.58 19.29
CA GLU A 54 -10.92 6.03 18.64
C GLU A 54 -10.85 6.15 17.12
N ALA A 55 -10.50 7.33 16.59
CA ALA A 55 -10.31 7.52 15.15
C ALA A 55 -9.18 6.63 14.60
N GLY A 56 -8.10 6.46 15.37
CA GLY A 56 -6.98 5.58 15.04
C GLY A 56 -7.39 4.11 14.96
N MET A 57 -8.22 3.63 15.90
CA MET A 57 -8.75 2.27 15.85
C MET A 57 -9.65 2.04 14.63
N MET A 58 -10.52 3.00 14.30
CA MET A 58 -11.38 2.92 13.11
C MET A 58 -10.54 2.85 11.83
N ALA A 59 -9.54 3.72 11.70
CA ALA A 59 -8.62 3.73 10.57
C ALA A 59 -7.80 2.42 10.47
N ALA A 60 -7.36 1.86 11.60
CA ALA A 60 -6.64 0.58 11.62
C ALA A 60 -7.54 -0.58 11.16
N SER A 61 -8.79 -0.63 11.61
CA SER A 61 -9.76 -1.64 11.20
C SER A 61 -10.06 -1.56 9.70
N GLU A 62 -10.23 -0.34 9.16
CA GLU A 62 -10.44 -0.15 7.71
C GLU A 62 -9.23 -0.60 6.89
N ASN A 63 -8.02 -0.27 7.35
CA ASN A 63 -6.78 -0.73 6.71
C ASN A 63 -6.68 -2.25 6.66
N ILE A 64 -7.05 -2.95 7.74
CA ILE A 64 -7.08 -4.42 7.76
C ILE A 64 -8.07 -4.94 6.71
N SER A 65 -9.30 -4.40 6.69
CA SER A 65 -10.32 -4.81 5.71
C SER A 65 -9.90 -4.57 4.26
N LEU A 66 -9.24 -3.45 3.98
CA LEU A 66 -8.73 -3.14 2.64
C LEU A 66 -7.59 -4.07 2.24
N ARG A 67 -6.70 -4.43 3.16
CA ARG A 67 -5.62 -5.40 2.91
C ARG A 67 -6.16 -6.78 2.57
N GLU A 68 -7.16 -7.26 3.32
CA GLU A 68 -7.82 -8.54 3.02
C GLU A 68 -8.53 -8.52 1.67
N GLN A 69 -9.15 -7.39 1.29
CA GLN A 69 -9.74 -7.25 -0.04
C GLN A 69 -8.68 -7.28 -1.14
N LEU A 70 -7.54 -6.62 -0.92
CA LEU A 70 -6.45 -6.57 -1.87
C LEU A 70 -5.85 -7.97 -2.07
N GLU A 71 -5.61 -8.71 -0.99
CA GLU A 71 -5.13 -10.10 -1.03
C GLU A 71 -6.09 -11.01 -1.82
N ARG A 72 -7.40 -10.94 -1.57
CA ARG A 72 -8.40 -11.67 -2.36
C ARG A 72 -8.35 -11.34 -3.85
N ARG A 73 -8.16 -10.06 -4.21
CA ARG A 73 -8.06 -9.63 -5.62
C ARG A 73 -6.76 -10.10 -6.26
N GLU A 74 -5.67 -10.14 -5.49
CA GLU A 74 -4.39 -10.68 -5.97
C GLU A 74 -4.48 -12.19 -6.24
N GLU A 75 -5.15 -12.94 -5.37
CA GLU A 75 -5.46 -14.37 -5.58
C GLU A 75 -6.29 -14.57 -6.86
N GLU A 76 -7.38 -13.82 -7.06
CA GLU A 76 -8.19 -13.88 -8.28
C GLU A 76 -7.35 -13.64 -9.55
N ILE A 77 -6.41 -12.69 -9.50
CA ILE A 77 -5.53 -12.38 -10.64
C ILE A 77 -4.53 -13.52 -10.88
N CYS A 78 -4.01 -14.16 -9.83
CA CYS A 78 -3.13 -15.32 -9.95
C CYS A 78 -3.87 -16.49 -10.60
N ASP A 79 -5.07 -16.82 -10.12
CA ASP A 79 -5.92 -17.88 -10.69
C ASP A 79 -6.23 -17.63 -12.17
N LEU A 80 -6.58 -16.39 -12.53
CA LEU A 80 -6.84 -16.02 -13.92
C LEU A 80 -5.59 -16.14 -14.80
N ARG A 81 -4.41 -15.79 -14.27
CA ARG A 81 -3.14 -15.97 -14.98
C ARG A 81 -2.81 -17.44 -15.21
N GLU A 82 -2.97 -18.26 -14.18
CA GLU A 82 -2.76 -19.71 -14.29
C GLU A 82 -3.72 -20.34 -15.30
N TRP A 83 -5.00 -19.97 -15.24
CA TRP A 83 -6.00 -20.41 -16.20
C TRP A 83 -5.64 -20.01 -17.64
N LEU A 84 -5.23 -18.76 -17.84
CA LEU A 84 -4.86 -18.26 -19.17
C LEU A 84 -3.61 -18.97 -19.70
N ASN A 85 -2.59 -19.14 -18.87
CA ASN A 85 -1.36 -19.84 -19.25
C ASN A 85 -1.67 -21.29 -19.64
N HIS A 86 -2.46 -22.00 -18.85
CA HIS A 86 -2.88 -23.36 -19.18
C HIS A 86 -3.61 -23.44 -20.53
N HIS A 87 -4.49 -22.47 -20.81
CA HIS A 87 -5.23 -22.42 -22.06
C HIS A 87 -4.32 -22.13 -23.26
N ILE A 88 -3.35 -21.22 -23.11
CA ILE A 88 -2.38 -20.87 -24.15
C ILE A 88 -1.46 -22.07 -24.45
N ASP A 89 -0.96 -22.76 -23.42
CA ASP A 89 -0.10 -23.95 -23.60
C ASP A 89 -0.81 -25.09 -24.35
N GLY A 90 -2.12 -25.20 -24.17
CA GLY A 90 -2.97 -26.16 -24.88
C GLY A 90 -3.32 -25.74 -26.32
N TRP A 91 -3.16 -24.46 -26.67
CA TRP A 91 -3.55 -23.95 -27.97
C TRP A 91 -2.51 -24.28 -29.04
N LYS A 92 -2.89 -25.17 -29.97
CA LYS A 92 -2.07 -25.57 -31.13
C LYS A 92 -2.67 -25.07 -32.45
N PRO A 93 -2.51 -23.78 -32.79
CA PRO A 93 -3.14 -23.18 -33.96
C PRO A 93 -2.69 -23.82 -35.29
N ALA A 94 -1.43 -24.23 -35.41
CA ALA A 94 -0.93 -24.89 -36.62
C ALA A 94 -1.65 -26.24 -36.87
N VAL A 95 -1.84 -27.04 -35.82
CA VAL A 95 -2.57 -28.32 -35.92
C VAL A 95 -4.04 -28.08 -36.30
N ALA A 96 -4.69 -27.09 -35.67
CA ALA A 96 -6.07 -26.76 -35.99
C ALA A 96 -6.24 -26.27 -37.44
N LEU A 97 -5.28 -25.49 -37.95
CA LEU A 97 -5.26 -25.00 -39.32
C LEU A 97 -5.12 -26.14 -40.33
N GLU A 98 -4.19 -27.06 -40.10
CA GLU A 98 -4.01 -28.24 -40.95
C GLU A 98 -5.26 -29.14 -40.98
N GLN A 99 -5.89 -29.36 -39.82
CA GLN A 99 -7.16 -30.10 -39.76
C GLN A 99 -8.28 -29.39 -40.53
N TYR A 100 -8.36 -28.06 -40.45
CA TYR A 100 -9.33 -27.27 -41.20
C TYR A 100 -9.12 -27.40 -42.71
N LYS A 101 -7.89 -27.21 -43.20
CA LYS A 101 -7.53 -27.37 -44.62
C LYS A 101 -7.93 -28.73 -45.16
N MET A 102 -7.65 -29.79 -44.41
CA MET A 102 -8.02 -31.16 -44.77
C MET A 102 -9.53 -31.34 -44.88
N VAL A 103 -10.30 -30.82 -43.92
CA VAL A 103 -11.77 -30.88 -43.93
C VAL A 103 -12.35 -30.12 -45.12
N LYS A 104 -11.89 -28.89 -45.38
CA LYS A 104 -12.41 -28.06 -46.50
C LYS A 104 -12.07 -28.65 -47.86
N THR A 105 -10.89 -29.24 -48.00
CA THR A 105 -10.49 -29.92 -49.24
C THR A 105 -11.36 -31.16 -49.48
N SER A 106 -11.61 -31.96 -48.45
CA SER A 106 -12.48 -33.14 -48.53
C SER A 106 -13.94 -32.77 -48.83
N GLU A 107 -14.44 -31.70 -48.22
CA GLU A 107 -15.78 -31.15 -48.47
C GLU A 107 -15.95 -30.74 -49.94
N ALA A 108 -14.99 -29.99 -50.49
CA ALA A 108 -15.01 -29.58 -51.90
C ALA A 108 -15.01 -30.79 -52.84
N GLN A 109 -14.24 -31.83 -52.53
CA GLN A 109 -14.22 -33.08 -53.30
C GLN A 109 -15.58 -33.80 -53.29
N LEU A 110 -16.22 -33.92 -52.12
CA LEU A 110 -17.55 -34.53 -52.00
C LEU A 110 -18.61 -33.75 -52.79
N GLN A 111 -18.50 -32.43 -52.81
CA GLN A 111 -19.40 -31.54 -53.56
C GLN A 111 -19.02 -31.40 -55.05
N ARG A 112 -17.92 -32.02 -55.49
CA ARG A 112 -17.31 -31.87 -56.83
C ARG A 112 -17.03 -30.41 -57.20
N LEU A 113 -16.69 -29.60 -56.21
CA LEU A 113 -16.24 -28.22 -56.38
C LEU A 113 -14.72 -28.20 -56.58
N PRO A 114 -14.17 -27.16 -57.23
CA PRO A 114 -12.72 -26.93 -57.30
C PRO A 114 -12.12 -26.78 -55.89
N ALA A 115 -10.84 -27.15 -55.75
CA ALA A 115 -10.14 -27.09 -54.48
C ALA A 115 -10.08 -25.66 -53.93
N PRO A 116 -10.34 -25.45 -52.63
CA PRO A 116 -10.21 -24.13 -52.00
C PRO A 116 -8.76 -23.64 -52.01
N SER A 117 -8.58 -22.32 -52.18
CA SER A 117 -7.28 -21.64 -52.07
C SER A 117 -7.05 -21.14 -50.65
N PHE A 118 -5.80 -21.17 -50.18
CA PHE A 118 -5.38 -20.79 -48.82
C PHE A 118 -4.23 -19.75 -48.81
N GLU A 119 -3.99 -19.03 -49.92
CA GLU A 119 -2.82 -18.13 -50.06
C GLU A 119 -2.90 -16.81 -49.25
N GLU A 120 -4.08 -16.42 -48.73
CA GLU A 120 -4.25 -15.23 -47.87
C GLU A 120 -4.28 -15.58 -46.36
N GLU A 121 -3.81 -16.77 -45.96
CA GLU A 121 -3.85 -17.18 -44.56
C GLU A 121 -2.89 -16.39 -43.66
N PRO A 122 -3.32 -16.01 -42.45
CA PRO A 122 -2.47 -15.34 -41.47
C PRO A 122 -1.34 -16.28 -41.00
N SER A 123 -0.13 -15.74 -40.88
CA SER A 123 1.03 -16.50 -40.38
C SER A 123 0.76 -17.01 -38.97
N VAL A 124 0.92 -18.32 -38.78
CA VAL A 124 0.73 -18.95 -37.48
C VAL A 124 1.99 -18.74 -36.62
N PRO A 125 1.84 -18.27 -35.36
CA PRO A 125 2.98 -18.16 -34.46
C PRO A 125 3.69 -19.52 -34.28
N GLY A 126 5.00 -19.56 -34.54
CA GLY A 126 5.86 -20.74 -34.35
C GLY A 126 6.38 -21.42 -35.63
N GLU A 127 5.87 -21.09 -36.83
CA GLU A 127 6.34 -21.70 -38.09
C GLU A 127 7.63 -21.07 -38.66
N ILE A 128 8.02 -19.88 -38.20
CA ILE A 128 9.08 -19.08 -38.83
C ILE A 128 10.52 -19.52 -38.45
N GLU A 129 10.69 -20.41 -37.47
CA GLU A 129 12.03 -20.82 -37.01
C GLU A 129 12.61 -22.04 -37.74
N ALA A 130 11.84 -22.78 -38.53
CA ALA A 130 12.32 -24.02 -39.16
C ALA A 130 13.00 -23.83 -40.53
N GLU A 131 12.87 -22.67 -41.18
CA GLU A 131 13.33 -22.48 -42.57
C GLU A 131 14.73 -21.87 -42.73
N LYS A 132 15.48 -21.66 -41.65
CA LYS A 132 16.74 -20.90 -41.70
C LYS A 132 17.96 -21.61 -41.10
N THR A 133 18.23 -22.85 -41.48
CA THR A 133 19.56 -23.47 -41.35
C THR A 133 19.73 -24.63 -42.33
N LEU A 134 19.88 -24.31 -43.61
CA LEU A 134 20.65 -25.16 -44.53
C LEU A 134 21.98 -24.44 -44.75
N GLU A 135 22.90 -24.58 -43.80
CA GLU A 135 24.31 -24.28 -44.05
C GLU A 135 24.89 -25.41 -44.91
N PRO A 136 25.48 -25.11 -46.09
CA PRO A 136 26.16 -26.12 -46.88
C PRO A 136 27.47 -26.52 -46.21
N THR A 137 27.64 -27.82 -46.01
CA THR A 137 28.91 -28.47 -45.65
C THR A 137 30.01 -28.11 -46.65
N ALA A 138 31.10 -27.51 -46.15
CA ALA A 138 32.44 -27.51 -46.71
C ALA A 138 33.38 -27.01 -45.60
N ASP A 139 34.58 -27.51 -45.33
CA ASP A 139 35.40 -28.66 -45.69
C ASP A 139 36.54 -28.63 -44.63
N ASP A 140 37.26 -29.73 -44.42
CA ASP A 140 38.20 -29.96 -43.29
C ASP A 140 39.28 -28.88 -42.99
N PRO A 141 39.91 -28.89 -41.79
CA PRO A 141 40.87 -27.86 -41.35
C PRO A 141 42.31 -28.18 -41.74
N PRO A 142 43.24 -27.20 -41.75
CA PRO A 142 44.65 -27.48 -41.57
C PRO A 142 45.13 -27.06 -40.18
N ALA A 143 45.88 -27.98 -39.58
CA ALA A 143 46.61 -27.80 -38.34
C ALA A 143 47.78 -26.80 -38.48
N ASP A 144 47.89 -25.88 -37.52
CA ASP A 144 49.07 -25.65 -36.68
C ASP A 144 48.72 -24.72 -35.51
#